data_AF-A0A327JYF2-F1
#
_entry.id   AF-A0A327JYF2-F1
#
_cell.length_a   1.000
_cell.length_b   1.000
_cell.length_c   1.000
_cell.angle_alpha   90.00
_cell.angle_beta   90.00
_cell.angle_gamma   90.00
#
_symmetry.space_group_name_H-M   'P 1'
#
loop_
_entity.id
_entity.type
_entity.pdbx_description
1 polymer ?
#
loop_
_entity_poly.entity_id
_entity_poly.type
_entity_poly.pdbx_seq_one_letter_code
_entity_poly.pdbx_strand_id
1 'polypeptide(L)' 'DEGEVRTACQNACPTQAIVFGDTNRKDSLVSKLKRARHEYDLLGELGTRPRTSYLARIRAVAASAGSEPGEGA' A
#
# COMPACT_ATOMS: atom_id res chain seq x y z
N ASP A 1 16.86 1.42 14.01
CA ASP A 1 17.26 1.44 12.57
C ASP A 1 16.10 1.12 11.63
N GLU A 2 16.21 1.46 10.33
CA GLU A 2 15.21 1.07 9.32
C GLU A 2 15.32 -0.45 9.07
N GLY A 3 14.24 -1.19 9.28
CA GLY A 3 14.25 -2.65 9.18
C GLY A 3 14.71 -3.40 10.44
N GLU A 4 15.00 -2.71 11.54
CA GLU A 4 15.29 -3.33 12.85
C GLU A 4 14.09 -4.16 13.35
N VAL A 5 12.88 -3.67 13.11
CA VAL A 5 11.64 -4.37 13.41
C VAL A 5 10.99 -4.82 12.11
N ARG A 6 10.76 -6.14 11.98
CA ARG A 6 10.01 -6.73 10.88
C ARG A 6 8.85 -7.56 11.41
N THR A 7 7.65 -7.28 10.91
CA THR A 7 6.44 -7.99 11.35
C THR A 7 6.33 -9.36 10.68
N ALA A 8 5.57 -10.28 11.29
CA ALA A 8 5.36 -11.62 10.75
C ALA A 8 4.80 -11.57 9.32
N CYS A 9 3.77 -10.74 9.08
CA CYS A 9 3.14 -10.63 7.75
C CYS A 9 4.09 -10.01 6.71
N GLN A 10 4.92 -9.04 7.10
CA GLN A 10 5.95 -8.48 6.22
C GLN A 10 7.03 -9.51 5.88
N ASN A 11 7.43 -10.36 6.84
CA ASN A 11 8.41 -11.42 6.62
C ASN A 11 7.86 -12.56 5.77
N ALA A 12 6.60 -12.93 5.97
CA ALA A 12 5.97 -14.04 5.29
C ALA A 12 5.59 -13.71 3.84
N CYS A 13 5.41 -12.42 3.49
CA CYS A 13 4.94 -12.01 2.18
C CYS A 13 6.07 -12.08 1.12
N PRO A 14 6.01 -13.01 0.15
CA PRO A 14 7.08 -13.17 -0.85
C PRO A 14 7.13 -12.01 -1.84
N THR A 15 6.00 -11.35 -2.10
CA THR A 15 5.90 -10.22 -3.03
C THR A 15 6.22 -8.88 -2.37
N GLN A 16 6.52 -8.85 -1.07
CA GLN A 16 6.85 -7.65 -0.30
C GLN A 16 5.72 -6.60 -0.30
N ALA A 17 4.46 -7.05 -0.38
CA ALA A 17 3.30 -6.16 -0.45
C ALA A 17 3.05 -5.34 0.84
N ILE A 18 3.54 -5.82 1.98
CA ILE A 18 3.34 -5.16 3.28
C ILE A 18 4.66 -4.51 3.70
N VAL A 19 4.62 -3.20 3.98
CA VAL A 19 5.78 -2.43 4.47
C VAL A 19 5.46 -1.85 5.84
N PHE A 20 6.27 -2.21 6.83
CA PHE A 20 6.23 -1.66 8.18
C PHE A 20 7.42 -0.72 8.42
N GLY A 21 7.22 0.35 9.20
CA GLY A 21 8.29 1.29 9.57
C GLY A 21 7.78 2.50 10.35
N ASP A 22 8.69 3.41 10.67
CA ASP A 22 8.39 4.67 11.36
C ASP A 22 7.96 5.77 10.36
N THR A 23 6.76 6.31 10.55
CA THR A 23 6.21 7.39 9.73
C THR A 23 6.75 8.78 10.09
N ASN A 24 7.38 8.94 11.26
CA ASN A 24 8.01 10.21 11.65
C ASN A 24 9.32 10.45 10.90
N ARG A 25 9.97 9.37 10.46
CA ARG A 25 11.16 9.41 9.61
C ARG A 25 10.78 9.65 8.15
N LYS A 26 11.12 10.81 7.61
CA LYS A 26 10.73 11.20 6.23
C LYS A 26 11.37 10.32 5.15
N ASP A 27 12.55 9.76 5.45
CA ASP A 27 13.37 8.92 4.57
C ASP A 27 12.93 7.45 4.54
N SER A 28 12.10 7.02 5.49
CA SER A 28 11.65 5.62 5.58
C SER A 28 10.82 5.20 4.37
N LEU A 29 10.88 3.91 4.02
CA LEU A 29 10.10 3.35 2.92
C LEU A 29 8.58 3.55 3.13
N VAL A 30 8.07 3.35 4.35
CA VAL A 30 6.65 3.56 4.65
C VAL A 30 6.24 5.03 4.44
N SER A 31 7.06 5.99 4.86
CA SER A 31 6.81 7.42 4.65
C SER A 31 6.79 7.80 3.18
N LYS A 32 7.66 7.17 2.36
CA LYS A 32 7.68 7.37 0.91
C LYS A 32 6.41 6.80 0.25
N LEU A 33 6.00 5.58 0.63
CA LEU A 33 4.81 4.93 0.08
C LEU A 33 3.51 5.64 0.48
N LYS A 34 3.40 6.13 1.73
CA LYS A 34 2.24 6.95 2.17
C LYS A 34 2.12 8.30 1.45
N ARG A 35 3.14 8.71 0.69
CA ARG A 35 3.09 9.92 -0.18
C ARG A 35 2.91 9.56 -1.66
N ALA A 36 2.78 8.29 -2.00
CA ALA A 36 2.57 7.86 -3.38
C ALA A 36 1.22 8.36 -3.90
N ARG A 37 1.16 8.72 -5.17
CA ARG A 37 -0.07 9.26 -5.79
C ARG A 37 -1.27 8.33 -5.76
N HIS A 38 -1.04 7.03 -5.62
CA HIS A 38 -2.08 6.00 -5.62
C HIS A 38 -2.29 5.39 -4.24
N GLU A 39 -1.85 6.10 -3.19
CA GLU A 39 -2.16 5.73 -1.81
C GLU A 39 -3.58 6.17 -1.42
N TYR A 40 -4.23 5.37 -0.56
CA TYR A 40 -5.53 5.71 0.00
C TYR A 40 -5.75 5.07 1.38
N ASP A 41 -6.54 5.74 2.20
CA ASP A 41 -7.08 5.21 3.45
C ASP A 41 -8.38 4.46 3.20
N LEU A 42 -8.57 3.33 3.90
CA LEU A 42 -9.80 2.56 3.81
C LEU A 42 -10.95 3.31 4.52
N LEU A 43 -12.04 3.56 3.79
CA LEU A 43 -13.21 4.30 4.28
C LEU A 43 -12.84 5.69 4.86
N GLY A 44 -12.00 6.44 4.13
CA GLY A 44 -11.46 7.72 4.59
C GLY A 44 -12.53 8.76 4.96
N GLU A 45 -13.72 8.69 4.35
CA GLU A 45 -14.88 9.53 4.65
C GLU A 45 -15.36 9.42 6.10
N LEU A 46 -15.07 8.31 6.79
CA LEU A 46 -15.46 8.09 8.18
C LEU A 46 -14.49 8.74 9.18
N GLY A 47 -13.36 9.28 8.73
CA GLY A 47 -12.42 10.00 9.58
C GLY A 47 -11.74 9.14 10.67
N THR A 48 -11.64 7.83 10.47
CA THR A 48 -11.05 6.88 11.44
C THR A 48 -9.54 7.00 11.58
N ARG A 49 -8.87 7.67 10.62
CA ARG A 49 -7.42 7.94 10.59
C ARG A 49 -6.59 6.67 10.85
N PRO A 50 -6.78 5.62 10.02
CA PRO A 50 -6.11 4.35 10.23
C PRO A 50 -4.59 4.51 10.13
N ARG A 51 -3.85 3.65 10.84
CA ARG A 51 -2.38 3.62 10.72
C ARG A 51 -1.94 2.93 9.43
N THR A 52 -2.70 1.95 8.98
CA THR A 52 -2.52 1.21 7.72
C THR A 52 -3.23 1.93 6.58
N SER A 53 -2.51 2.12 5.48
CA SER A 53 -3.06 2.58 4.21
C SER A 53 -2.62 1.66 3.08
N TYR A 54 -3.28 1.78 1.93
CA TYR A 54 -3.15 0.84 0.83
C TYR A 54 -2.70 1.56 -0.43
N LEU A 55 -2.05 0.81 -1.32
CA LEU A 55 -1.71 1.27 -2.66
C LEU A 55 -2.71 0.67 -3.64
N ALA A 56 -3.31 1.52 -4.48
CA ALA A 56 -4.29 1.06 -5.47
C ALA A 56 -3.65 0.08 -6.46
N ARG A 57 -4.39 -0.98 -6.79
CA ARG A 57 -3.98 -1.96 -7.80
C ARG A 57 -4.09 -1.36 -9.20
N ILE A 58 -2.96 -1.06 -9.82
CA ILE A 58 -2.89 -0.61 -11.21
C ILE A 58 -2.75 -1.84 -12.12
N ARG A 59 -3.74 -2.10 -12.98
CA ARG A 59 -3.70 -3.17 -13.98
C ARG A 59 -3.25 -2.57 -15.32
N ALA A 60 -2.25 -3.17 -15.96
CA ALA A 60 -1.88 -2.81 -17.32
C ALA A 60 -2.98 -3.30 -18.27
N VAL A 61 -3.64 -2.39 -18.97
CA VAL A 61 -4.59 -2.73 -20.03
C VAL A 61 -3.80 -2.84 -21.33
N ALA A 62 -3.72 -4.05 -21.89
CA ALA A 62 -3.22 -4.21 -23.25
C ALA A 62 -4.18 -3.49 -24.21
N ALA A 63 -3.64 -2.73 -25.17
CA ALA A 63 -4.40 -1.84 -26.05
C ALA A 63 -5.56 -2.51 -26.82
N SER A 64 -5.65 -3.84 -26.83
CA SER A 64 -6.68 -4.64 -27.52
C SER A 64 -7.66 -5.38 -26.60
N ALA A 65 -7.55 -5.28 -25.28
CA ALA A 65 -8.44 -5.99 -24.36
C ALA A 65 -9.56 -5.07 -23.85
N GLY A 66 -10.68 -5.07 -24.56
CA GLY A 66 -11.90 -4.40 -24.15
C GLY A 66 -12.52 -4.98 -22.87
N SER A 67 -12.94 -4.06 -22.01
CA SER A 67 -14.00 -4.11 -20.99
C SER A 67 -14.44 -5.46 -20.43
N GLU A 68 -14.00 -5.73 -19.19
CA GLU A 68 -14.84 -6.31 -18.13
C GLU A 68 -14.49 -5.53 -16.84
N PRO A 69 -15.44 -4.83 -16.19
CA PRO A 69 -15.20 -4.20 -14.89
C PRO A 69 -15.09 -5.31 -13.84
N GLY A 70 -13.85 -5.72 -13.56
CA GLY A 70 -13.57 -6.74 -12.56
C GLY A 70 -13.87 -6.25 -11.15
N GLU A 71 -14.98 -6.74 -10.60
CA GLU A 71 -15.32 -6.81 -9.18
C GLU A 71 -14.08 -7.17 -8.34
N GLY A 72 -13.93 -6.48 -7.21
CA GLY A 72 -12.78 -6.61 -6.32
C GLY A 72 -12.64 -8.02 -5.76
N ALA A 73 -11.42 -8.53 -5.86
CA ALA A 73 -10.85 -9.56 -4.99
C ALA A 73 -9.38 -9.21 -4.74
#